data_AF-A0A6N7FQD5-F1
#
_entry.id   AF-A0A6N7FQD5-F1
#
_cell.length_a   1.000
_cell.length_b   1.000
_cell.length_c   1.000
_cell.angle_alpha   90.00
_cell.angle_beta   90.00
_cell.angle_gamma   90.00
#
_symmetry.space_group_name_H-M   'P 1'
#
loop_
_entity.id
_entity.type
_entity.pdbx_description
1 polymer ?
#
loop_
_entity_poly.entity_id
_entity_poly.type
_entity_poly.pdbx_seq_one_letter_code
_entity_poly.pdbx_strand_id
1 'polypeptide(L)'
;MGPLGALGPTGEKELVVAEDGSIPADQLASPGLRPGAHLRVVATDEPSVATSGLAGPLPDLPDIDWDNFERASELARQDLAQSS
;
A
#
# COMPACT_ATOMS: atom_id res chain seq x y z
N MET A 1 9.76 -20.32 -27.35
CA MET A 1 9.79 -18.85 -27.51
C MET A 1 8.65 -18.28 -26.69
N GLY A 2 8.92 -17.91 -25.43
CA GLY A 2 7.96 -17.24 -24.52
C GLY A 2 8.28 -15.75 -24.42
N PRO A 3 7.31 -14.88 -24.06
CA PRO A 3 7.48 -13.44 -24.19
C PRO A 3 8.42 -12.91 -23.11
N LEU A 4 9.39 -12.11 -23.56
CA LEU A 4 10.24 -11.28 -22.71
C LEU A 4 9.35 -10.20 -22.09
N GLY A 5 9.21 -10.18 -20.77
CA GLY A 5 8.55 -9.09 -20.06
C GLY A 5 9.19 -7.77 -20.42
N ALA A 6 8.41 -6.87 -21.01
CA ALA A 6 8.86 -5.55 -21.44
C ALA A 6 8.96 -4.63 -20.21
N LEU A 7 10.13 -4.01 -19.99
CA LEU A 7 10.25 -2.96 -18.97
C LEU A 7 9.45 -1.72 -19.41
N GLY A 8 8.45 -1.35 -18.61
CA GLY A 8 7.78 -0.06 -18.71
C GLY A 8 8.68 1.10 -18.22
N PRO A 9 8.40 2.35 -18.63
CA PRO A 9 9.28 3.52 -18.45
C PRO A 9 9.37 4.07 -17.01
N THR A 10 8.78 3.41 -16.02
CA THR A 10 8.60 3.91 -14.63
C THR A 10 9.38 3.10 -13.58
N GLY A 11 10.10 2.05 -13.97
CA GLY A 11 10.81 1.17 -13.03
C GLY A 11 9.87 0.23 -12.24
N GLU A 12 8.58 0.20 -12.60
CA GLU A 12 7.64 -0.79 -12.09
C GLU A 12 7.92 -2.17 -12.68
N LYS A 13 7.87 -3.21 -11.83
CA LYS A 13 8.05 -4.61 -12.24
C LYS A 13 6.70 -5.30 -12.23
N GLU A 14 6.23 -5.67 -13.41
CA GLU A 14 5.04 -6.49 -13.56
C GLU A 14 5.39 -7.96 -13.24
N LEU A 15 4.61 -8.57 -12.36
CA LEU A 15 4.76 -9.98 -11.96
C LEU A 15 3.44 -10.69 -12.21
N VAL A 16 3.51 -11.89 -12.80
CA VAL A 16 2.34 -12.74 -13.01
C VAL A 16 2.14 -13.62 -11.78
N VAL A 17 0.94 -13.55 -11.21
CA VAL A 17 0.52 -14.34 -10.05
C VAL A 17 -0.30 -15.54 -10.53
N ALA A 18 0.02 -16.73 -10.04
CA ALA A 18 -0.73 -17.94 -10.33
C ALA A 18 -2.06 -17.99 -9.55
N GLU A 19 -2.95 -18.92 -9.89
CA GLU A 19 -4.28 -19.04 -9.27
C GLU A 19 -4.22 -19.33 -7.76
N ASP A 20 -3.13 -19.91 -7.28
CA ASP A 20 -2.87 -20.17 -5.86
C ASP A 20 -2.25 -18.97 -5.11
N GLY A 21 -2.08 -17.84 -5.80
CA GLY A 21 -1.45 -16.63 -5.26
C GLY A 21 0.08 -16.68 -5.24
N SER A 22 0.72 -17.72 -5.78
CA SER A 22 2.17 -17.83 -5.85
C SER A 22 2.75 -17.01 -7.01
N ILE A 23 4.01 -16.58 -6.85
CA ILE A 23 4.79 -15.92 -7.91
C ILE A 23 5.87 -16.91 -8.38
N PRO A 24 5.98 -17.21 -9.68
CA PRO A 24 7.00 -18.12 -10.19
C PRO A 24 8.42 -17.68 -9.83
N ALA A 25 9.24 -18.60 -9.33
CA ALA A 25 10.59 -18.31 -8.85
C ALA A 25 11.50 -17.67 -9.90
N ASP A 26 11.32 -18.04 -11.18
CA ASP A 26 12.07 -17.46 -12.30
C ASP A 26 11.80 -15.96 -12.47
N GLN A 27 10.58 -15.51 -12.13
CA GLN A 27 10.21 -14.08 -12.16
C GLN A 27 10.81 -13.30 -10.99
N LEU A 28 11.11 -13.96 -9.86
CA LEU A 28 11.79 -13.36 -8.70
C LEU A 28 13.32 -13.32 -8.88
N ALA A 29 13.88 -14.21 -9.70
CA ALA A 29 15.30 -14.24 -10.01
C ALA A 29 15.74 -13.08 -10.92
N SER A 30 14.89 -12.67 -11.87
CA SER A 30 15.17 -11.55 -12.79
C SER A 30 15.43 -10.21 -12.07
N PRO A 31 14.72 -9.89 -10.97
CA PRO A 31 15.06 -8.77 -10.10
C PRO A 31 16.33 -8.89 -9.25
N GLY A 32 16.94 -10.08 -9.14
CA GLY A 32 18.03 -10.32 -8.19
C GLY A 32 17.58 -10.40 -6.73
N LEU A 33 16.31 -10.75 -6.48
CA LEU A 33 15.79 -10.94 -5.12
C LEU A 33 16.48 -12.15 -4.48
N ARG A 34 17.10 -11.92 -3.32
CA ARG A 34 17.71 -12.98 -2.51
C ARG A 34 16.66 -13.61 -1.60
N PRO A 35 16.82 -14.88 -1.21
CA PRO A 35 16.01 -15.47 -0.13
C PRO A 35 16.03 -14.56 1.11
N GLY A 36 14.86 -14.26 1.66
CA GLY A 36 14.68 -13.32 2.79
C GLY A 36 14.42 -11.86 2.40
N ALA A 37 14.37 -11.53 1.10
CA ALA A 37 13.93 -10.20 0.67
C ALA A 37 12.43 -9.99 0.95
N HIS A 38 12.08 -8.80 1.44
CA HIS A 38 10.70 -8.42 1.68
C HIS A 38 10.10 -7.77 0.42
N LEU A 39 8.94 -8.27 -0.01
CA LEU A 39 8.16 -7.70 -1.11
C LEU A 39 6.93 -7.00 -0.52
N ARG A 40 6.67 -5.78 -0.96
CA ARG A 40 5.45 -5.05 -0.64
C ARG A 40 4.61 -4.92 -1.91
N VAL A 41 3.42 -5.49 -1.89
CA VAL A 41 2.41 -5.29 -2.92
C VAL A 41 1.60 -4.05 -2.54
N VAL A 42 1.53 -3.08 -3.44
CA VAL A 42 0.73 -1.85 -3.26
C VAL A 42 -0.29 -1.83 -4.38
N ALA A 43 -1.57 -1.65 -4.04
CA ALA A 43 -2.61 -1.45 -5.04
C ALA A 43 -2.39 -0.11 -5.73
N THR A 44 -2.35 -0.10 -7.06
CA THR A 44 -2.16 1.13 -7.86
C THR A 44 -3.40 2.04 -7.81
N ASP A 45 -4.56 1.50 -7.44
CA ASP A 45 -5.84 2.23 -7.34
C ASP A 45 -6.01 3.09 -6.08
N GLU A 46 -5.01 3.15 -5.19
CA GLU A 46 -5.02 4.21 -4.18
C GLU A 46 -4.86 5.53 -4.93
N PRO A 47 -5.84 6.46 -4.89
CA PRO A 47 -5.63 7.79 -5.43
C PRO A 47 -4.37 8.29 -4.74
N SER A 48 -3.33 8.58 -5.52
CA SER A 48 -2.17 9.30 -5.02
C SER A 48 -2.74 10.55 -4.36
N VAL A 49 -2.93 10.52 -3.04
CA VAL A 49 -3.36 11.67 -2.27
C VAL A 49 -2.28 12.66 -2.60
N ALA A 50 -2.63 13.64 -3.45
CA ALA A 50 -1.71 14.71 -3.77
C ALA A 50 -1.28 15.22 -2.41
N THR A 51 -0.01 14.98 -2.07
CA THR A 51 0.58 15.55 -0.88
C THR A 51 0.68 17.04 -1.17
N SER A 52 -0.45 17.73 -1.08
CA SER A 52 -0.51 19.16 -0.89
C SER A 52 0.23 19.38 0.42
N GLY A 53 1.53 19.61 0.30
CA GLY A 53 2.39 19.80 1.45
C GLY A 53 1.82 20.97 2.25
N LEU A 54 1.32 20.69 3.44
CA LEU A 54 1.06 21.74 4.42
C LEU A 54 2.42 22.28 4.84
N ALA A 55 2.78 23.45 4.30
CA ALA A 55 3.98 24.16 4.69
C ALA A 55 3.70 24.90 6.01
N GLY A 56 4.47 24.57 7.05
CA GLY A 56 4.32 25.17 8.37
C GLY A 56 4.80 24.21 9.46
N PRO A 57 4.99 24.70 10.70
CA PRO A 57 5.24 23.82 11.82
C PRO A 57 4.04 22.88 11.99
N LEU A 58 4.30 21.58 12.13
CA LEU A 58 3.28 20.62 12.55
C LEU A 58 2.71 21.09 13.90
N PRO A 59 1.38 21.09 14.08
CA PRO A 59 0.80 21.33 15.39
C PRO A 59 1.29 20.24 16.34
N ASP A 60 1.46 20.61 17.61
CA ASP A 60 1.72 19.63 18.65
C ASP A 60 0.49 18.71 18.76
N LEU A 61 0.67 17.45 18.37
CA LEU A 61 -0.40 16.47 18.38
C LEU A 61 -0.45 15.87 19.78
N PRO A 62 -1.64 15.77 20.40
CA PRO A 62 -1.77 15.10 21.68
C PRO A 62 -1.31 13.65 21.55
N ASP A 63 -0.68 13.12 22.59
CA ASP A 63 -0.35 11.71 22.66
C ASP A 63 -1.66 10.90 22.81
N ILE A 64 -2.13 10.35 21.69
CA ILE A 64 -3.37 9.59 21.63
C ILE A 64 -3.02 8.10 21.76
N ASP A 65 -3.51 7.49 22.83
CA ASP A 65 -3.46 6.04 22.98
C ASP A 65 -4.46 5.33 22.06
N TRP A 66 -4.22 4.03 21.86
CA TRP A 66 -5.05 3.20 20.99
C TRP A 66 -6.52 3.13 21.45
N ASP A 67 -6.75 3.09 22.77
CA ASP A 67 -8.10 2.99 23.34
C ASP A 67 -8.93 4.26 23.08
N ASN A 68 -8.30 5.43 23.10
CA ASN A 68 -8.96 6.69 22.79
C ASN A 68 -9.26 6.82 21.28
N PHE A 69 -8.34 6.36 20.43
CA PHE A 69 -8.58 6.27 18.99
C PHE A 69 -9.78 5.35 18.66
N GLU A 70 -9.85 4.17 19.28
CA GLU A 70 -10.91 3.19 19.03
C GLU A 70 -12.28 3.72 19.47
N ARG A 71 -12.34 4.37 20.64
CA ARG A 71 -13.57 5.05 21.11
C ARG A 71 -14.02 6.16 20.17
N ALA A 72 -13.09 6.99 19.68
CA ALA A 72 -13.42 8.06 18.74
C ALA A 72 -13.89 7.51 17.38
N SER A 73 -13.28 6.42 16.90
CA SER A 73 -13.68 5.76 15.66
C SER A 73 -15.09 5.17 15.75
N GLU A 74 -15.41 4.52 16.86
CA GLU A 74 -16.74 3.97 17.09
C GLU A 74 -17.82 5.07 17.18
N LEU A 75 -17.52 6.18 17.87
CA LEU A 75 -18.41 7.34 17.93
C LEU A 75 -18.68 7.92 16.54
N ALA A 76 -17.65 8.05 15.70
CA ALA A 76 -17.79 8.57 14.34
C ALA A 76 -18.65 7.67 13.44
N ARG A 77 -18.52 6.34 13.57
CA ARG A 77 -19.36 5.38 12.84
C ARG A 77 -20.83 5.49 13.26
N GLN A 78 -21.09 5.70 14.55
CA GLN A 78 -22.43 5.88 15.06
C GLN A 78 -23.05 7.18 14.56
N ASP A 79 -22.31 8.29 14.57
CA ASP A 79 -22.78 9.58 14.08
C ASP A 79 -23.16 9.53 12.58
N LEU A 80 -22.34 8.85 11.77
CA LEU A 80 -22.63 8.61 10.36
C LEU A 80 -23.92 7.77 10.17
N ALA A 81 -24.12 6.75 11.00
CA ALA A 81 -25.30 5.90 10.96
C ALA A 81 -26.57 6.62 11.44
N GLN A 82 -26.45 7.59 12.35
CA GLN A 82 -27.57 8.43 12.81
C GLN A 82 -27.90 9.60 11.86
N SER A 83 -27.01 9.90 10.91
CA SER A 83 -27.18 10.96 9.90
C SER A 83 -27.80 10.48 8.58
N SER A 84 -28.28 9.22 8.53
CA SER A 84 -28.94 8.56 7.38
C SER A 84 -30.42 8.33 7.64
#